data_AF-A0A6M4MBR4-F1
#
_entry.id   AF-A0A6M4MBR4-F1
#
_cell.length_a   1.000
_cell.length_b   1.000
_cell.length_c   1.000
_cell.angle_alpha   90.00
_cell.angle_beta   90.00
_cell.angle_gamma   90.00
#
_symmetry.space_group_name_H-M   'P 1'
#
loop_
_entity.id
_entity.type
_entity.pdbx_description
1 polymer ?
#
loop_
_entity_poly.entity_id
_entity_poly.type
_entity_poly.pdbx_seq_one_letter_code
_entity_poly.pdbx_strand_id
1 'polypeptide(L)'
;MNFNIFYTFVCLLLILVGVIIGQTFEQPEGLSKALEMISHAATTLGVLVAFLALNSWRTQFKYSKVDTLISELEDSFSELYRAIHEHRHAEIMMIKDELNPARNDNYQHLSEKSQHQQDKYLKYRHIYAHSFEKLSRYCPLDRKSVISPYTISRDVVPIFQGLRKIYANENFVVSLDLLEENDKAIELIWEQCKQEFERLRAKYC
;
A
#
# COMPACT_ATOMS: atom_id res chain seq x y z
N MET A 1 -24.64 -9.26 14.60
CA MET A 1 -25.50 -8.72 15.67
C MET A 1 -25.03 -7.30 15.95
N ASN A 2 -25.86 -6.28 15.74
CA ASN A 2 -25.45 -4.88 15.90
C ASN A 2 -25.00 -4.63 17.35
N PHE A 3 -23.78 -4.11 17.54
CA PHE A 3 -23.19 -3.83 18.86
C PHE A 3 -24.13 -3.03 19.76
N ASN A 4 -24.89 -2.10 19.18
CA ASN A 4 -25.89 -1.31 19.91
C ASN A 4 -27.00 -2.16 20.52
N ILE A 5 -27.50 -3.18 19.81
CA ILE A 5 -28.57 -4.06 20.32
C ILE A 5 -28.06 -4.91 21.49
N PHE A 6 -26.80 -5.35 21.43
CA PHE A 6 -26.17 -6.11 22.50
C PHE A 6 -26.02 -5.27 23.79
N TYR A 7 -25.53 -4.03 23.68
CA TYR A 7 -25.41 -3.14 24.85
C TYR A 7 -26.77 -2.79 25.47
N THR A 8 -27.79 -2.50 24.66
CA THR A 8 -29.14 -2.22 25.17
C THR A 8 -29.72 -3.44 25.91
N PHE A 9 -29.49 -4.64 25.41
CA PHE A 9 -29.92 -5.88 26.05
C PHE A 9 -29.20 -6.10 27.40
N VAL A 10 -27.89 -5.87 27.46
CA VAL A 10 -27.11 -5.98 28.71
C VAL A 10 -27.58 -4.95 29.75
N CYS A 11 -27.87 -3.71 29.34
CA CYS A 11 -28.41 -2.68 30.24
C CYS A 11 -29.79 -3.06 30.80
N LEU A 12 -30.70 -3.56 29.96
CA LEU A 12 -32.02 -4.03 30.40
C LEU A 12 -31.91 -5.19 31.40
N LEU A 13 -30.97 -6.12 31.16
CA LEU A 13 -30.75 -7.28 32.03
C LEU A 13 -30.19 -6.87 33.39
N LEU A 14 -29.29 -5.87 33.43
CA LEU A 14 -28.77 -5.29 34.68
C LEU A 14 -29.86 -4.58 35.50
N ILE A 15 -30.76 -3.84 34.86
CA ILE A 15 -31.90 -3.20 35.54
C ILE A 15 -32.82 -4.26 36.15
N LEU A 16 -33.11 -5.32 35.40
CA LEU A 16 -34.00 -6.39 35.84
C LEU A 16 -33.43 -7.17 37.04
N VAL A 17 -32.12 -7.44 37.02
CA VAL A 17 -31.40 -8.03 38.16
C VAL A 17 -31.41 -7.09 39.37
N GLY A 18 -31.20 -5.79 39.17
CA GLY A 18 -31.25 -4.78 40.24
C GLY A 18 -32.62 -4.69 40.92
N VAL A 19 -33.71 -4.78 40.15
CA VAL A 19 -35.08 -4.78 40.68
C VAL A 19 -35.37 -6.05 41.49
N ILE A 20 -34.98 -7.23 40.98
CA ILE A 20 -35.20 -8.51 41.68
C ILE A 20 -34.46 -8.53 43.02
N ILE A 21 -33.22 -8.05 43.04
CA ILE A 21 -32.39 -8.00 44.27
C ILE A 21 -32.96 -6.96 45.25
N GLY A 22 -33.43 -5.80 44.77
CA GLY A 22 -34.05 -4.78 45.61
C GLY A 22 -35.34 -5.22 46.31
N GLN A 23 -36.07 -6.19 45.74
CA GLN A 23 -37.34 -6.70 46.32
C GLN A 23 -37.19 -7.93 47.22
N THR A 24 -36.05 -8.62 47.20
CA THR A 24 -35.90 -9.93 47.90
C THR A 24 -35.18 -9.87 49.24
N PHE A 25 -34.53 -8.76 49.60
CA PHE A 25 -33.68 -8.69 50.80
C PHE A 25 -34.16 -7.66 51.83
N GLU A 26 -34.99 -8.10 52.80
CA GLU A 26 -35.29 -7.35 54.03
C GLU A 26 -34.24 -7.57 55.15
N GLN A 27 -33.25 -8.47 54.97
CA GLN A 27 -32.21 -8.76 55.96
C GLN A 27 -30.78 -8.45 55.46
N PRO A 28 -29.91 -7.85 56.30
CA PRO A 28 -28.60 -7.33 55.90
C PRO A 28 -27.56 -8.39 55.50
N GLU A 29 -27.66 -9.62 56.02
CA GLU A 29 -26.68 -10.68 55.70
C GLU A 29 -26.84 -11.24 54.28
N GLY A 30 -28.08 -11.40 53.78
CA GLY A 30 -28.33 -11.82 52.40
C GLY A 30 -27.90 -10.79 51.37
N LEU A 31 -28.02 -9.50 51.74
CA LEU A 31 -27.65 -8.36 50.89
C LEU A 31 -26.13 -8.29 50.68
N SER A 32 -25.32 -8.63 51.69
CA SER A 32 -23.85 -8.69 51.59
C SER A 32 -23.37 -9.76 50.59
N LYS A 33 -23.94 -10.98 50.64
CA LYS A 33 -23.62 -12.07 49.71
C LYS A 33 -24.09 -11.77 48.29
N ALA A 34 -25.26 -11.15 48.14
CA ALA A 34 -25.75 -10.72 46.83
C ALA A 34 -24.83 -9.68 46.20
N LEU A 35 -24.36 -8.70 46.98
CA LEU A 35 -23.39 -7.69 46.53
C LEU A 35 -22.04 -8.31 46.14
N GLU A 36 -21.52 -9.29 46.89
CA GLU A 36 -20.30 -10.01 46.52
C GLU A 36 -20.47 -10.78 45.20
N MET A 37 -21.59 -11.48 45.01
CA MET A 37 -21.85 -12.19 43.75
C MET A 37 -21.98 -11.23 42.55
N ILE A 38 -22.66 -10.10 42.73
CA ILE A 38 -22.76 -9.04 41.70
C ILE A 38 -21.37 -8.48 41.41
N SER A 39 -20.57 -8.21 42.43
CA SER A 39 -19.19 -7.70 42.27
C SER A 39 -18.32 -8.66 41.47
N HIS A 40 -18.39 -9.97 41.77
CA HIS A 40 -17.67 -10.99 41.00
C HIS A 40 -18.17 -11.12 39.56
N ALA A 41 -19.49 -11.09 39.36
CA ALA A 41 -20.08 -11.13 38.02
C ALA A 41 -19.68 -9.89 37.19
N ALA A 42 -19.74 -8.70 37.79
CA ALA A 42 -19.34 -7.43 37.18
C ALA A 42 -17.84 -7.42 36.85
N THR A 43 -17.00 -7.93 37.75
CA THR A 43 -15.55 -8.05 37.51
C THR A 43 -15.26 -8.99 36.34
N THR A 44 -15.92 -10.15 36.29
CA THR A 44 -15.75 -11.13 35.21
C THR A 44 -16.20 -10.57 33.86
N LEU A 45 -17.35 -9.87 33.84
CA LEU A 45 -17.82 -9.13 32.66
C LEU A 45 -16.86 -8.03 32.24
N GLY A 46 -16.30 -7.29 33.20
CA GLY A 46 -15.28 -6.26 32.95
C GLY A 46 -14.04 -6.83 32.29
N VAL A 47 -13.52 -7.97 32.76
CA VAL A 47 -12.38 -8.67 32.14
C VAL A 47 -12.72 -9.12 30.72
N LEU A 48 -13.92 -9.66 30.51
CA LEU A 48 -14.36 -10.13 29.18
C LEU A 48 -14.51 -8.97 28.18
N VAL A 49 -15.09 -7.85 28.60
CA VAL A 49 -15.18 -6.63 27.78
C VAL A 49 -13.81 -6.06 27.48
N ALA A 50 -12.90 -6.01 28.46
CA ALA A 50 -11.53 -5.56 28.26
C ALA A 50 -10.77 -6.45 27.25
N PHE A 51 -10.94 -7.77 27.33
CA PHE A 51 -10.37 -8.72 26.37
C PHE A 51 -10.92 -8.51 24.95
N LEU A 52 -12.23 -8.31 24.80
CA LEU A 52 -12.86 -8.01 23.50
C LEU A 52 -12.37 -6.66 22.95
N ALA A 53 -12.25 -5.63 23.80
CA ALA A 53 -11.72 -4.33 23.42
C ALA A 53 -10.26 -4.43 22.96
N LEU A 54 -9.42 -5.19 23.66
CA LEU A 54 -8.03 -5.46 23.28
C LEU A 54 -7.93 -6.18 21.92
N ASN A 55 -8.76 -7.19 21.68
CA ASN A 55 -8.79 -7.89 20.39
C ASN A 55 -9.27 -6.99 19.26
N SER A 56 -10.31 -6.18 19.50
CA SER A 56 -10.81 -5.20 18.55
C SER A 56 -9.74 -4.16 18.21
N TRP A 57 -9.09 -3.59 19.23
CA TRP A 57 -7.99 -2.64 19.07
C TRP A 57 -6.82 -3.25 18.29
N ARG A 58 -6.40 -4.48 18.61
CA ARG A 58 -5.31 -5.15 17.90
C ARG A 58 -5.64 -5.35 16.42
N THR A 59 -6.88 -5.64 16.12
CA THR A 59 -7.39 -5.81 14.75
C THR A 59 -7.40 -4.48 14.01
N GLN A 60 -7.97 -3.42 14.61
CA GLN A 60 -7.97 -2.07 14.05
C GLN A 60 -6.55 -1.51 13.85
N PHE A 61 -5.64 -1.73 14.80
CA PHE A 61 -4.25 -1.33 14.69
C PHE A 61 -3.55 -2.04 13.52
N LYS A 62 -3.80 -3.34 13.33
CA LYS A 62 -3.26 -4.08 12.19
C LYS A 62 -3.77 -3.51 10.87
N TYR A 63 -5.08 -3.23 10.76
CA TYR A 63 -5.68 -2.63 9.57
C TYR A 63 -5.08 -1.25 9.26
N SER A 64 -5.03 -0.35 10.25
CA SER A 64 -4.41 0.96 10.09
C SER A 64 -2.93 0.88 9.69
N LYS A 65 -2.19 -0.07 10.27
CA LYS A 65 -0.77 -0.25 9.94
C LYS A 65 -0.58 -0.75 8.51
N VAL A 66 -1.40 -1.69 8.06
CA VAL A 66 -1.34 -2.21 6.69
C VAL A 66 -1.70 -1.12 5.69
N ASP A 67 -2.76 -0.33 5.94
CA ASP A 67 -3.16 0.77 5.07
C ASP A 67 -2.07 1.84 4.91
N THR A 68 -1.38 2.15 6.02
CA THR A 68 -0.21 3.04 6.01
C THR A 68 0.90 2.47 5.12
N LEU A 69 1.20 1.17 5.24
CA LEU A 69 2.24 0.53 4.43
C LEU A 69 1.87 0.42 2.95
N ILE A 70 0.59 0.25 2.62
CA ILE A 70 0.11 0.31 1.23
C ILE A 70 0.31 1.72 0.67
N SER A 71 -0.02 2.75 1.44
CA SER A 71 0.16 4.15 1.04
C SER A 71 1.64 4.51 0.86
N GLU A 72 2.53 4.09 1.78
CA GLU A 72 3.98 4.24 1.62
C GLU A 72 4.51 3.55 0.35
N LEU A 73 3.94 2.39 0.00
CA LEU A 73 4.31 1.66 -1.21
C LEU A 73 3.82 2.39 -2.47
N GLU A 74 2.59 2.90 -2.48
CA GLU A 74 2.02 3.66 -3.60
C GLU A 74 2.75 4.99 -3.84
N ASP A 75 3.13 5.70 -2.78
CA ASP A 75 3.94 6.92 -2.87
C ASP A 75 5.31 6.60 -3.49
N SER A 76 5.97 5.54 -3.01
CA SER A 76 7.25 5.12 -3.57
C SER A 76 7.15 4.61 -5.01
N PHE A 77 6.01 4.05 -5.41
CA PHE A 77 5.74 3.69 -6.81
C PHE A 77 5.58 4.92 -7.68
N SER A 78 4.85 5.93 -7.22
CA SER A 78 4.64 7.19 -7.94
C SER A 78 5.96 7.90 -8.25
N GLU A 79 6.88 7.91 -7.27
CA GLU A 79 8.23 8.44 -7.44
C GLU A 79 9.08 7.60 -8.40
N LEU A 80 8.99 6.27 -8.33
CA LEU A 80 9.65 5.36 -9.28
C LEU A 80 9.13 5.57 -10.71
N TYR A 81 7.82 5.68 -10.88
CA TYR A 81 7.17 5.93 -12.16
C TYR A 81 7.65 7.24 -12.80
N ARG A 82 7.70 8.33 -12.02
CA ARG A 82 8.27 9.60 -12.48
C ARG A 82 9.72 9.45 -12.91
N ALA A 83 10.55 8.74 -12.12
CA ALA A 83 11.96 8.54 -12.44
C ALA A 83 12.16 7.70 -13.72
N ILE A 84 11.29 6.71 -13.98
CA ILE A 84 11.30 5.93 -15.24
C ILE A 84 11.08 6.85 -16.44
N HIS A 85 10.08 7.75 -16.36
CA HIS A 85 9.79 8.73 -17.41
C HIS A 85 10.94 9.72 -17.62
N GLU A 86 11.47 10.29 -16.54
CA GLU A 86 12.57 11.26 -16.60
C GLU A 86 13.84 10.63 -17.22
N HIS A 87 14.17 9.39 -16.84
CA HIS A 87 15.32 8.68 -17.40
C HIS A 87 15.11 8.34 -18.88
N ARG A 88 13.95 7.78 -19.25
CA ARG A 88 13.62 7.50 -20.66
C ARG A 88 13.71 8.75 -21.53
N HIS A 89 13.16 9.86 -21.05
CA HIS A 89 13.17 11.11 -21.80
C HIS A 89 14.60 11.64 -22.00
N ALA A 90 15.46 11.54 -20.97
CA ALA A 90 16.85 11.93 -21.08
C ALA A 90 17.63 11.05 -22.08
N GLU A 91 17.44 9.73 -22.05
CA GLU A 91 18.02 8.80 -23.02
C GLU A 91 17.58 9.10 -24.46
N ILE A 92 16.29 9.37 -24.68
CA ILE A 92 15.78 9.76 -26.01
C ILE A 92 16.47 11.03 -26.52
N MET A 93 16.63 12.04 -25.68
CA MET A 93 17.29 13.30 -26.08
C MET A 93 18.77 13.09 -26.41
N MET A 94 19.47 12.28 -25.61
CA MET A 94 20.87 11.93 -25.85
C MET A 94 21.04 11.18 -27.18
N ILE A 95 20.22 10.16 -27.44
CA ILE A 95 20.27 9.37 -28.68
C ILE A 95 19.98 10.23 -29.91
N LYS A 96 18.98 11.14 -29.82
CA LYS A 96 18.66 12.07 -30.91
C LYS A 96 19.83 13.00 -31.27
N ASP A 97 20.58 13.45 -30.26
CA ASP A 97 21.72 14.35 -30.44
C ASP A 97 22.94 13.60 -31.02
N GLU A 98 23.21 12.38 -30.54
CA GLU A 98 24.26 11.49 -31.05
C GLU A 98 24.14 11.25 -32.56
N LEU A 99 22.91 11.09 -33.04
CA LEU A 99 22.62 10.82 -34.45
C LEU A 99 22.57 12.09 -35.33
N ASN A 100 22.66 13.27 -34.74
CA ASN A 100 22.64 14.55 -35.46
C ASN A 100 23.87 15.41 -35.11
N PRO A 101 25.09 14.93 -35.44
CA PRO A 101 26.36 15.49 -34.96
C PRO A 101 26.66 16.93 -35.42
N ALA A 102 25.83 17.52 -36.27
CA ALA A 102 25.90 18.94 -36.60
C ALA A 102 25.50 19.87 -35.44
N ARG A 103 24.97 19.34 -34.31
CA ARG A 103 24.53 20.08 -33.11
C ARG A 103 25.35 19.82 -31.83
N ASN A 104 26.56 19.29 -31.99
CA ASN A 104 27.39 18.62 -30.97
C ASN A 104 27.73 19.39 -29.67
N ASP A 105 27.37 20.66 -29.53
CA ASP A 105 27.77 21.48 -28.37
C ASP A 105 27.08 21.06 -27.04
N ASN A 106 26.04 20.21 -27.09
CA ASN A 106 25.24 19.83 -25.92
C ASN A 106 25.32 18.36 -25.48
N TYR A 107 26.04 17.49 -26.22
CA TYR A 107 26.04 16.06 -25.94
C TYR A 107 26.54 15.73 -24.52
N GLN A 108 27.61 16.39 -24.06
CA GLN A 108 28.15 16.17 -22.72
C GLN A 108 27.12 16.50 -21.62
N HIS A 109 26.44 17.64 -21.73
CA HIS A 109 25.40 18.03 -20.79
C HIS A 109 24.20 17.05 -20.81
N LEU A 110 23.82 16.55 -21.99
CA LEU A 110 22.75 15.55 -22.12
C LEU A 110 23.16 14.20 -21.53
N SER A 111 24.42 13.80 -21.70
CA SER A 111 24.99 12.58 -21.10
C SER A 111 25.01 12.64 -19.58
N GLU A 112 25.50 13.75 -19.00
CA GLU A 112 25.48 14.01 -17.56
C GLU A 112 24.05 14.01 -17.01
N LYS A 113 23.11 14.63 -17.74
CA LYS A 113 21.68 14.59 -17.39
C LYS A 113 21.13 13.17 -17.43
N SER A 114 21.43 12.38 -18.45
CA SER A 114 20.94 11.00 -18.55
C SER A 114 21.45 10.14 -17.40
N GLN A 115 22.74 10.24 -17.09
CA GLN A 115 23.35 9.55 -15.95
C GLN A 115 22.71 9.96 -14.62
N HIS A 116 22.49 11.26 -14.41
CA HIS A 116 21.80 11.74 -13.21
C HIS A 116 20.37 11.18 -13.07
N GLN A 117 19.61 11.09 -14.17
CA GLN A 117 18.27 10.50 -14.13
C GLN A 117 18.30 8.97 -13.94
N GLN A 118 19.32 8.29 -14.48
CA GLN A 118 19.54 6.88 -14.22
C GLN A 118 19.80 6.62 -12.73
N ASP A 119 20.64 7.43 -12.09
CA ASP A 119 20.92 7.33 -10.66
C ASP A 119 19.66 7.53 -9.81
N LYS A 120 18.81 8.50 -10.18
CA LYS A 120 17.50 8.66 -9.54
C LYS A 120 16.61 7.43 -9.72
N TYR A 121 16.50 6.90 -10.94
CA TYR A 121 15.74 5.68 -11.19
C TYR A 121 16.22 4.51 -10.32
N LEU A 122 17.53 4.28 -10.25
CA LEU A 122 18.11 3.22 -9.41
C LEU A 122 17.83 3.44 -7.91
N LYS A 123 17.93 4.68 -7.44
CA LYS A 123 17.58 5.07 -6.07
C LYS A 123 16.11 4.75 -5.75
N TYR A 124 15.17 5.21 -6.58
CA TYR A 124 13.75 4.99 -6.33
C TYR A 124 13.34 3.54 -6.48
N ARG A 125 13.98 2.78 -7.39
CA ARG A 125 13.79 1.33 -7.50
C ARG A 125 14.17 0.63 -6.20
N HIS A 126 15.25 1.05 -5.54
CA HIS A 126 15.66 0.49 -4.25
C HIS A 126 14.68 0.85 -3.12
N ILE A 127 14.24 2.12 -3.05
CA ILE A 127 13.24 2.57 -2.07
C ILE A 127 11.94 1.78 -2.22
N TYR A 128 11.44 1.66 -3.44
CA TYR A 128 10.24 0.90 -3.76
C TYR A 128 10.36 -0.58 -3.35
N ALA A 129 11.48 -1.23 -3.67
CA ALA A 129 11.73 -2.61 -3.29
C ALA A 129 11.73 -2.81 -1.76
N HIS A 130 12.29 -1.87 -1.02
CA HIS A 130 12.29 -1.90 0.44
C HIS A 130 10.88 -1.68 1.03
N SER A 131 10.09 -0.76 0.48
CA SER A 131 8.68 -0.58 0.85
C SER A 131 7.85 -1.85 0.57
N PHE A 132 8.10 -2.52 -0.56
CA PHE A 132 7.44 -3.77 -0.91
C PHE A 132 7.79 -4.88 0.09
N GLU A 133 9.07 -5.01 0.44
CA GLU A 133 9.52 -5.99 1.44
C GLU A 133 8.88 -5.73 2.80
N LYS A 134 8.81 -4.47 3.25
CA LYS A 134 8.11 -4.09 4.48
C LYS A 134 6.66 -4.52 4.47
N LEU A 135 5.90 -4.22 3.42
CA LEU A 135 4.50 -4.63 3.30
C LEU A 135 4.35 -6.16 3.27
N SER A 136 5.26 -6.86 2.58
CA SER A 136 5.25 -8.32 2.45
C SER A 136 5.35 -9.08 3.79
N ARG A 137 5.91 -8.44 4.83
CA ARG A 137 5.98 -9.00 6.19
C ARG A 137 4.63 -9.04 6.90
N TYR A 138 3.69 -8.18 6.49
CA TYR A 138 2.35 -8.07 7.07
C TYR A 138 1.27 -8.69 6.19
N CYS A 139 1.45 -8.61 4.86
CA CYS A 139 0.55 -9.19 3.87
C CYS A 139 1.33 -10.11 2.93
N PRO A 140 0.93 -11.38 2.74
CA PRO A 140 1.59 -12.26 1.80
C PRO A 140 1.32 -11.79 0.37
N LEU A 141 2.31 -11.13 -0.24
CA LEU A 141 2.29 -10.66 -1.63
C LEU A 141 2.95 -11.69 -2.54
N ASP A 142 2.34 -11.99 -3.68
CA ASP A 142 2.96 -12.82 -4.71
C ASP A 142 4.09 -12.04 -5.39
N ARG A 143 5.26 -12.66 -5.55
CA ARG A 143 6.38 -12.11 -6.32
C ARG A 143 6.04 -11.92 -7.81
N LYS A 144 4.99 -12.58 -8.29
CA LYS A 144 4.43 -12.42 -9.64
C LYS A 144 3.37 -11.32 -9.74
N SER A 145 3.01 -10.67 -8.63
CA SER A 145 2.09 -9.53 -8.67
C SER A 145 2.66 -8.40 -9.53
N VAL A 146 1.78 -7.58 -10.10
CA VAL A 146 2.16 -6.44 -10.94
C VAL A 146 2.93 -5.39 -10.14
N ILE A 147 2.62 -5.23 -8.85
CA ILE A 147 3.35 -4.34 -7.92
C ILE A 147 4.68 -4.94 -7.41
N SER A 148 5.08 -6.10 -7.92
CA SER A 148 6.38 -6.67 -7.55
C SER A 148 7.51 -5.86 -8.20
N PRO A 149 8.56 -5.48 -7.44
CA PRO A 149 9.75 -4.84 -8.00
C PRO A 149 10.38 -5.65 -9.14
N TYR A 150 10.26 -6.98 -9.08
CA TYR A 150 10.72 -7.88 -10.14
C TYR A 150 9.91 -7.70 -11.42
N THR A 151 8.58 -7.73 -11.33
CA THR A 151 7.67 -7.59 -12.47
C THR A 151 7.86 -6.23 -13.14
N ILE A 152 7.88 -5.15 -12.36
CA ILE A 152 8.14 -3.79 -12.87
C ILE A 152 9.50 -3.72 -13.57
N SER A 153 10.56 -4.27 -12.96
CA SER A 153 11.89 -4.28 -13.60
C SER A 153 11.89 -5.08 -14.90
N ARG A 154 11.23 -6.25 -14.93
CA ARG A 154 11.12 -7.11 -16.11
C ARG A 154 10.43 -6.40 -17.26
N ASP A 155 9.42 -5.59 -16.97
CA ASP A 155 8.61 -4.93 -18.00
C ASP A 155 9.24 -3.60 -18.46
N VAL A 156 9.97 -2.89 -17.58
CA VAL A 156 10.62 -1.60 -17.89
C VAL A 156 11.99 -1.77 -18.57
N VAL A 157 12.79 -2.77 -18.20
CA VAL A 157 14.16 -2.94 -18.76
C VAL A 157 14.16 -3.09 -20.29
N PRO A 158 13.26 -3.88 -20.92
CA PRO A 158 13.18 -3.96 -22.38
C PRO A 158 12.90 -2.61 -23.05
N ILE A 159 12.11 -1.75 -22.40
CA ILE A 159 11.78 -0.41 -22.90
C ILE A 159 13.05 0.43 -22.99
N PHE A 160 13.88 0.44 -21.94
CA PHE A 160 15.17 1.15 -21.95
C PHE A 160 16.15 0.56 -22.97
N GLN A 161 16.27 -0.77 -23.05
CA GLN A 161 17.16 -1.44 -24.00
C GLN A 161 16.72 -1.25 -25.47
N GLY A 162 15.42 -1.06 -25.72
CA GLY A 162 14.84 -0.86 -27.04
C GLY A 162 15.14 0.52 -27.64
N LEU A 163 15.45 1.54 -26.82
CA LEU A 163 15.59 2.92 -27.29
C LEU A 163 16.66 3.10 -28.37
N ARG A 164 17.83 2.46 -28.23
CA ARG A 164 18.89 2.54 -29.25
C ARG A 164 18.51 1.87 -30.56
N LYS A 165 17.70 0.81 -30.52
CA LYS A 165 17.23 0.11 -31.72
C LYS A 165 16.25 0.96 -32.53
N ILE A 166 15.42 1.74 -31.84
CA ILE A 166 14.44 2.65 -32.46
C ILE A 166 15.15 3.64 -33.38
N TYR A 167 16.19 4.31 -32.88
CA TYR A 167 16.86 5.35 -33.66
C TYR A 167 18.00 4.85 -34.57
N ALA A 168 18.35 3.56 -34.49
CA ALA A 168 19.25 2.93 -35.46
C ALA A 168 18.54 2.51 -36.77
N ASN A 169 17.20 2.60 -36.82
CA ASN A 169 16.40 2.19 -37.97
C ASN A 169 16.21 3.39 -38.93
N GLU A 170 16.54 3.22 -40.21
CA GLU A 170 16.40 4.27 -41.23
C GLU A 170 14.93 4.62 -41.52
N ASN A 171 13.98 3.77 -41.11
CA ASN A 171 12.55 4.04 -41.21
C ASN A 171 12.04 4.90 -40.03
N PHE A 172 11.95 6.21 -40.28
CA PHE A 172 11.46 7.19 -39.32
C PHE A 172 10.04 6.90 -38.80
N VAL A 173 9.13 6.42 -39.65
CA VAL A 173 7.74 6.11 -39.28
C VAL A 173 7.67 4.97 -38.26
N VAL A 174 8.38 3.86 -38.51
CA VAL A 174 8.49 2.71 -37.60
C VAL A 174 9.09 3.12 -36.25
N SER A 175 9.97 4.11 -36.26
CA SER A 175 10.59 4.63 -35.04
C SER A 175 9.62 5.42 -34.17
N LEU A 176 8.67 6.15 -34.76
CA LEU A 176 7.62 6.87 -34.03
C LEU A 176 6.60 5.93 -33.40
N ASP A 177 6.15 4.91 -34.14
CA ASP A 177 5.19 3.92 -33.65
C ASP A 177 5.74 3.17 -32.41
N LEU A 178 7.01 2.76 -32.46
CA LEU A 178 7.68 2.09 -31.34
C LEU A 178 7.87 3.01 -30.11
N LEU A 179 8.01 4.32 -30.29
CA LEU A 179 8.07 5.26 -29.18
C LEU A 179 6.70 5.36 -28.50
N GLU A 180 5.64 5.47 -29.29
CA GLU A 180 4.26 5.50 -28.80
C GLU A 180 3.87 4.19 -28.09
N GLU A 181 4.26 3.04 -28.63
CA GLU A 181 4.06 1.73 -27.99
C GLU A 181 4.75 1.66 -26.62
N ASN A 182 5.99 2.15 -26.51
CA ASN A 182 6.72 2.20 -25.25
C ASN A 182 6.06 3.14 -24.23
N ASP A 183 5.54 4.28 -24.67
CA ASP A 183 4.82 5.21 -23.80
C ASP A 183 3.53 4.56 -23.26
N LYS A 184 2.75 3.91 -24.13
CA LYS A 184 1.57 3.14 -23.74
C LYS A 184 1.91 1.99 -22.79
N ALA A 185 3.04 1.31 -23.00
CA ALA A 185 3.48 0.24 -22.11
C ALA A 185 3.79 0.75 -20.69
N ILE A 186 4.46 1.90 -20.57
CA ILE A 186 4.75 2.54 -19.28
C ILE A 186 3.45 2.97 -18.58
N GLU A 187 2.52 3.59 -19.32
CA GLU A 187 1.21 3.99 -18.80
C GLU A 187 0.37 2.78 -18.34
N LEU A 188 0.41 1.68 -19.09
CA LEU A 188 -0.27 0.44 -18.72
C LEU A 188 0.27 -0.13 -17.40
N ILE A 189 1.60 -0.08 -17.17
CA ILE A 189 2.20 -0.51 -15.89
C ILE A 189 1.66 0.34 -14.74
N TRP A 190 1.55 1.66 -14.93
CA TRP A 190 0.99 2.57 -13.95
C TRP A 190 -0.46 2.21 -13.59
N GLU A 191 -1.33 2.09 -14.59
CA GLU A 191 -2.74 1.78 -14.37
C GLU A 191 -2.95 0.42 -13.71
N GLN A 192 -2.19 -0.60 -14.12
CA GLN A 192 -2.28 -1.92 -13.50
C GLN A 192 -1.82 -1.91 -12.04
N CYS A 193 -0.75 -1.18 -11.71
CA CYS A 193 -0.29 -1.06 -10.33
C CYS A 193 -1.30 -0.31 -9.47
N LYS A 194 -1.92 0.76 -9.98
CA LYS A 194 -2.97 1.50 -9.27
C LYS A 194 -4.17 0.62 -8.93
N GLN A 195 -4.66 -0.14 -9.90
CA GLN A 195 -5.75 -1.10 -9.68
C GLN A 195 -5.37 -2.18 -8.65
N GLU A 196 -4.12 -2.63 -8.65
CA GLU A 196 -3.64 -3.63 -7.69
C GLU A 196 -3.54 -3.04 -6.27
N PHE A 197 -3.15 -1.77 -6.10
CA PHE A 197 -3.20 -1.10 -4.79
C PHE A 197 -4.63 -0.98 -4.26
N GLU A 198 -5.60 -0.64 -5.11
CA GLU A 198 -7.02 -0.62 -4.73
C GLU A 198 -7.51 -2.00 -4.30
N ARG A 199 -7.14 -3.06 -5.04
CA ARG A 199 -7.45 -4.44 -4.65
C ARG A 199 -6.80 -4.86 -3.34
N LEU A 200 -5.57 -4.44 -3.10
CA LEU A 200 -4.86 -4.71 -1.85
C LEU A 200 -5.55 -4.04 -0.67
N ARG A 201 -5.96 -2.78 -0.80
CA ARG A 201 -6.76 -2.11 0.23
C ARG A 201 -8.08 -2.85 0.46
N ALA A 202 -8.84 -3.15 -0.59
CA ALA A 202 -10.11 -3.86 -0.44
C ALA A 202 -9.98 -5.25 0.22
N LYS A 203 -8.82 -5.90 0.08
CA LYS A 203 -8.55 -7.23 0.66
C LYS A 203 -8.07 -7.16 2.11
N TYR A 204 -7.30 -6.13 2.46
CA TYR A 204 -6.55 -6.10 3.72
C TYR A 204 -6.88 -4.92 4.63
N CYS A 205 -7.73 -3.98 4.21
CA CYS A 205 -8.21 -2.81 4.96
C CYS A 205 -9.74 -2.81 4.98
#